data_AF-A0A3N0IYN5-F1
#
_entry.id   AF-A0A3N0IYN5-F1
#
_cell.length_a   1.000
_cell.length_b   1.000
_cell.length_c   1.000
_cell.angle_alpha   90.00
_cell.angle_beta   90.00
_cell.angle_gamma   90.00
#
_symmetry.space_group_name_H-M   'P 1'
#
loop_
_entity.id
_entity.type
_entity.pdbx_description
1 polymer ?
#
loop_
_entity_poly.entity_id
_entity_poly.type
_entity_poly.pdbx_seq_one_letter_code
_entity_poly.pdbx_strand_id
1 'polypeptide(L)'
;MDENTREELGLNRRDFIRGAAVGAMGIMPIFNLLGCSPSPSRGSANADSADAKEADPSNASASSGEWVDVLRSDDLMEKVLDEAEITEDVTCSDGTVIPAVYVRMRNRINRIGRGIGSIPADSTSWDMIKYLWSEEDAENYLAMPLHEYFSAGDYAAVAGISEEEASAILEDQAARNLIWRVRRGGLALFVLMPYINGFWEFNELDALYHREEGKVAEFDTQGITGVDPHGESGFDNTFPLFRSYPVSVDVVEGDKLAPYHDWRALIKRNSTITVSACQCRTMWNALGVPYPEEHPHRTCLSLGEMAEYFIENEIGEQITQDEAISIVEDIIDKGMVVESICAKDADIICCCHSQSCGNLMAYRGINGEGACSTYYNAYLLKYDSSACTKCGTCVNICPMTSISFGDDGFCVMDKACVRCGQCVRVCPAHARILTENPSYPELPADYVECNKYFAKDRMQRGQLVDFTDTTL
;
A
#
# COMPACT_ATOMS: atom_id res chain seq x y z
N MET A 1 19.32 -16.76 -8.78
CA MET A 1 19.54 -17.85 -7.82
C MET A 1 19.42 -19.18 -8.55
N ASP A 2 20.39 -20.09 -8.38
CA ASP A 2 20.36 -21.39 -9.06
C ASP A 2 19.38 -22.37 -8.40
N GLU A 3 19.11 -23.48 -9.08
CA GLU A 3 18.09 -24.46 -8.69
C GLU A 3 18.43 -25.17 -7.37
N ASN A 4 19.72 -25.29 -7.02
CA ASN A 4 20.16 -25.92 -5.78
C ASN A 4 19.92 -25.02 -4.56
N THR A 5 20.11 -23.69 -4.71
CA THR A 5 19.82 -22.75 -3.61
C THR A 5 18.32 -22.70 -3.28
N ARG A 6 17.43 -22.97 -4.24
CA ARG A 6 15.98 -23.02 -4.04
C ARG A 6 15.53 -24.24 -3.22
N GLU A 7 16.19 -25.38 -3.39
CA GLU A 7 15.92 -26.58 -2.60
C GLU A 7 16.48 -26.49 -1.17
N GLU A 8 17.65 -25.88 -0.99
CA GLU A 8 18.25 -25.69 0.35
C GLU A 8 17.43 -24.76 1.26
N LEU A 9 16.72 -23.78 0.68
CA LEU A 9 15.85 -22.86 1.42
C LEU A 9 14.41 -23.37 1.65
N GLY A 10 14.09 -24.59 1.20
CA GLY A 10 12.77 -25.21 1.43
C GLY A 10 11.59 -24.50 0.74
N LEU A 11 11.85 -23.56 -0.18
CA LEU A 11 10.84 -22.75 -0.86
C LEU A 11 10.17 -23.55 -1.97
N ASN A 12 9.17 -24.38 -1.63
CA ASN A 12 8.41 -25.10 -2.64
C ASN A 12 7.32 -24.20 -3.25
N ARG A 13 6.85 -24.53 -4.46
CA ARG A 13 5.84 -23.79 -5.23
C ARG A 13 4.52 -23.52 -4.46
N ARG A 14 4.21 -24.30 -3.42
CA ARG A 14 3.06 -24.11 -2.51
C ARG A 14 3.32 -23.05 -1.43
N ASP A 15 4.57 -22.84 -1.03
CA ASP A 15 4.93 -21.84 -0.01
C ASP A 15 4.84 -20.43 -0.60
N PHE A 16 5.11 -20.28 -1.90
CA PHE A 16 4.86 -19.07 -2.70
C PHE A 16 3.37 -18.68 -2.81
N ILE A 17 2.45 -19.65 -2.69
CA ILE A 17 1.00 -19.39 -2.68
C ILE A 17 0.51 -19.06 -1.25
N ARG A 18 1.27 -19.42 -0.22
CA ARG A 18 0.94 -19.22 1.20
C ARG A 18 1.57 -17.95 1.81
N GLY A 19 2.69 -17.47 1.27
CA GLY A 19 3.44 -16.32 1.79
C GLY A 19 2.95 -14.95 1.26
N ALA A 20 2.86 -14.00 2.20
CA ALA A 20 2.72 -12.52 2.14
C ALA A 20 2.12 -11.82 0.90
N ALA A 21 2.58 -12.11 -0.31
CA ALA A 21 2.20 -11.40 -1.53
C ALA A 21 0.69 -11.48 -1.83
N VAL A 22 0.02 -12.55 -1.38
CA VAL A 22 -1.43 -12.76 -1.61
C VAL A 22 -2.29 -12.09 -0.52
N GLY A 23 -1.76 -11.98 0.70
CA GLY A 23 -2.51 -11.41 1.84
C GLY A 23 -2.61 -9.89 1.82
N ALA A 24 -1.53 -9.21 1.40
CA ALA A 24 -1.50 -7.74 1.34
C ALA A 24 -2.18 -7.16 0.08
N MET A 25 -2.33 -7.97 -0.98
CA MET A 25 -2.80 -7.53 -2.30
C MET A 25 -4.15 -8.12 -2.74
N GLY A 26 -4.81 -8.89 -1.88
CA GLY A 26 -6.00 -9.67 -2.25
C GLY A 26 -5.62 -10.95 -3.01
N ILE A 27 -6.54 -11.93 -3.00
CA ILE A 27 -6.24 -13.34 -3.30
C ILE A 27 -5.78 -13.65 -4.74
N MET A 28 -5.74 -12.70 -5.69
CA MET A 28 -5.31 -12.96 -7.08
C MET A 28 -4.80 -11.71 -7.83
N PRO A 29 -3.96 -11.84 -8.90
CA PRO A 29 -3.64 -13.06 -9.66
C PRO A 29 -2.12 -13.23 -9.95
N ILE A 30 -1.43 -14.08 -9.18
CA ILE A 30 -0.17 -14.71 -9.61
C ILE A 30 -0.38 -15.52 -10.92
N PHE A 31 -1.63 -15.94 -11.20
CA PHE A 31 -1.97 -16.70 -12.41
C PHE A 31 -1.72 -15.96 -13.73
N ASN A 32 -1.76 -14.61 -13.75
CA ASN A 32 -1.51 -13.83 -14.97
C ASN A 32 -0.01 -13.74 -15.31
N LEU A 33 0.89 -13.95 -14.35
CA LEU A 33 2.34 -13.88 -14.54
C LEU A 33 2.93 -15.15 -15.19
N LEU A 34 2.20 -16.27 -15.17
CA LEU A 34 2.67 -17.56 -15.69
C LEU A 34 2.30 -17.82 -17.17
N GLY A 35 1.84 -16.80 -17.91
CA GLY A 35 1.68 -16.87 -19.36
C GLY A 35 0.58 -17.81 -19.89
N CYS A 36 -0.32 -18.30 -19.03
CA CYS A 36 -1.44 -19.14 -19.44
C CYS A 36 -2.75 -18.36 -19.41
N SER A 37 -3.01 -17.57 -20.45
CA SER A 37 -4.37 -17.11 -20.76
C SER A 37 -4.89 -17.93 -21.95
N PRO A 38 -5.99 -18.70 -21.84
CA PRO A 38 -6.72 -19.08 -23.03
C PRO A 38 -7.36 -17.82 -23.61
N SER A 39 -7.17 -17.58 -24.90
CA SER A 39 -7.99 -16.61 -25.63
C SER A 39 -9.47 -16.98 -25.49
N PRO A 40 -10.41 -16.03 -25.43
CA PRO A 40 -11.83 -16.37 -25.36
C PRO A 40 -12.29 -16.90 -26.72
N SER A 41 -12.23 -18.23 -26.90
CA SER A 41 -12.92 -18.88 -28.02
C SER A 41 -14.40 -18.99 -27.68
N ARG A 42 -15.24 -18.33 -28.49
CA ARG A 42 -16.69 -18.53 -28.52
C ARG A 42 -17.01 -20.02 -28.71
N GLY A 43 -17.68 -20.63 -27.74
CA GLY A 43 -18.15 -22.01 -27.83
C GLY A 43 -19.23 -22.28 -26.79
N SER A 44 -20.47 -22.43 -27.25
CA SER A 44 -21.63 -22.85 -26.47
C SER A 44 -21.41 -24.22 -25.82
N ALA A 45 -21.70 -24.36 -24.52
CA ALA A 45 -21.94 -25.68 -23.94
C ALA A 45 -22.95 -25.63 -22.78
N ASN A 46 -23.84 -26.60 -22.85
CA ASN A 46 -25.06 -26.80 -22.07
C ASN A 46 -24.86 -26.96 -20.57
N ALA A 47 -25.92 -26.59 -19.86
CA ALA A 47 -26.24 -26.99 -18.50
C ALA A 47 -26.33 -28.52 -18.36
N ASP A 48 -25.86 -29.04 -17.23
CA ASP A 48 -26.59 -30.01 -16.41
C ASP A 48 -26.04 -29.99 -14.97
N SER A 49 -26.90 -30.40 -14.06
CA SER A 49 -27.08 -29.96 -12.67
C SER A 49 -26.08 -30.45 -11.62
N ALA A 50 -25.76 -29.56 -10.67
CA ALA A 50 -25.64 -29.88 -9.24
C ALA A 50 -25.95 -28.61 -8.42
N ASP A 51 -26.89 -28.73 -7.49
CA ASP A 51 -27.60 -27.66 -6.78
C ASP A 51 -26.68 -26.63 -6.07
N ALA A 52 -26.59 -25.43 -6.64
CA ALA A 52 -26.28 -24.22 -5.90
C ALA A 52 -27.58 -23.69 -5.29
N LYS A 53 -27.64 -23.60 -3.96
CA LYS A 53 -28.70 -22.83 -3.29
C LYS A 53 -28.68 -21.41 -3.85
N GLU A 54 -29.82 -20.96 -4.37
CA GLU A 54 -30.04 -19.60 -4.84
C GLU A 54 -29.56 -18.61 -3.79
N ALA A 55 -28.59 -17.77 -4.17
CA ALA A 55 -28.24 -16.59 -3.40
C ALA A 55 -29.46 -15.66 -3.38
N ASP A 56 -29.87 -15.29 -2.18
CA ASP A 56 -30.93 -14.33 -1.91
C ASP A 56 -30.63 -12.99 -2.64
N PRO A 57 -31.52 -12.49 -3.52
CA PRO A 57 -31.30 -11.24 -4.25
C PRO A 57 -31.25 -9.99 -3.35
N SER A 58 -31.50 -10.14 -2.05
CA SER A 58 -31.36 -9.07 -1.06
C SER A 58 -29.92 -8.88 -0.54
N ASN A 59 -28.97 -9.74 -0.93
CA ASN A 59 -27.58 -9.65 -0.49
C ASN A 59 -26.62 -9.13 -1.58
N ALA A 60 -27.05 -8.11 -2.32
CA ALA A 60 -26.12 -7.24 -3.01
C ALA A 60 -25.39 -6.41 -1.94
N SER A 61 -24.20 -6.85 -1.50
CA SER A 61 -23.32 -5.97 -0.72
C SER A 61 -23.02 -4.75 -1.60
N ALA A 62 -23.62 -3.62 -1.29
CA ALA A 62 -23.38 -2.37 -1.98
C ALA A 62 -21.92 -1.94 -1.75
N SER A 63 -21.02 -2.27 -2.67
CA SER A 63 -19.63 -1.79 -2.67
C SER A 63 -19.47 -0.37 -3.25
N SER A 64 -20.52 0.46 -3.14
CA SER A 64 -20.49 1.86 -3.57
C SER A 64 -20.56 2.78 -2.35
N GLY A 65 -19.47 2.84 -1.59
CA GLY A 65 -19.30 3.88 -0.58
C GLY A 65 -19.00 5.21 -1.27
N GLU A 66 -19.92 6.18 -1.23
CA GLU A 66 -19.55 7.57 -1.46
C GLU A 66 -18.49 7.99 -0.43
N TRP A 67 -17.62 8.94 -0.79
CA TRP A 67 -16.62 9.42 0.17
C TRP A 67 -17.29 10.03 1.41
N VAL A 68 -16.77 9.70 2.59
CA VAL A 68 -17.23 10.25 3.87
C VAL A 68 -16.09 10.98 4.57
N ASP A 69 -16.35 12.19 5.05
CA ASP A 69 -15.43 12.92 5.92
C ASP A 69 -15.47 12.34 7.34
N VAL A 70 -14.66 11.31 7.59
CA VAL A 70 -14.51 10.72 8.93
C VAL A 70 -13.47 11.42 9.80
N LEU A 71 -12.60 12.25 9.20
CA LEU A 71 -11.46 12.85 9.91
C LEU A 71 -11.90 13.65 11.14
N ARG A 72 -13.06 14.30 11.06
CA ARG A 72 -13.58 15.18 12.13
C ARG A 72 -14.40 14.46 13.21
N SER A 73 -14.56 13.14 13.14
CA SER A 73 -15.37 12.39 14.11
C SER A 73 -14.55 11.90 15.30
N ASP A 74 -14.75 12.52 16.48
CA ASP A 74 -14.12 12.08 17.73
C ASP A 74 -14.71 10.74 18.22
N ASP A 75 -16.03 10.56 18.13
CA ASP A 75 -16.72 9.29 18.45
C ASP A 75 -16.14 8.08 17.68
N LEU A 76 -15.74 8.26 16.42
CA LEU A 76 -15.07 7.21 15.66
C LEU A 76 -13.65 6.96 16.15
N MET A 77 -12.90 8.00 16.55
CA MET A 77 -11.60 7.79 17.18
C MET A 77 -11.74 7.02 18.49
N GLU A 78 -12.69 7.37 19.34
CA GLU A 78 -12.88 6.67 20.63
C GLU A 78 -13.09 5.17 20.40
N LYS A 79 -13.89 4.78 19.40
CA LYS A 79 -14.07 3.37 19.01
C LYS A 79 -12.80 2.73 18.44
N VAL A 80 -12.04 3.48 17.64
CA VAL A 80 -10.75 3.01 17.09
C VAL A 80 -9.71 2.81 18.21
N LEU A 81 -9.81 3.55 19.31
CA LEU A 81 -8.92 3.41 20.48
C LEU A 81 -9.41 2.38 21.51
N ASP A 82 -10.68 1.95 21.43
CA ASP A 82 -11.27 0.95 22.32
C ASP A 82 -10.84 -0.47 21.90
N GLU A 83 -9.94 -1.07 22.68
CA GLU A 83 -9.35 -2.39 22.43
C GLU A 83 -9.95 -3.46 23.34
N ALA A 84 -10.21 -4.63 22.78
CA ALA A 84 -10.70 -5.78 23.51
C ALA A 84 -9.64 -6.32 24.50
N GLU A 85 -10.09 -6.73 25.68
CA GLU A 85 -9.26 -7.43 26.65
C GLU A 85 -9.00 -8.87 26.20
N ILE A 86 -7.73 -9.21 25.99
CA ILE A 86 -7.30 -10.55 25.56
C ILE A 86 -6.21 -11.03 26.52
N THR A 87 -6.46 -12.18 27.15
CA THR A 87 -5.58 -12.79 28.16
C THR A 87 -5.24 -14.25 27.86
N GLU A 88 -5.90 -14.86 26.89
CA GLU A 88 -5.74 -16.27 26.54
C GLU A 88 -5.01 -16.43 25.20
N ASP A 89 -4.20 -17.48 25.10
CA ASP A 89 -3.52 -17.87 23.86
C ASP A 89 -4.52 -18.45 22.85
N VAL A 90 -4.17 -18.39 21.57
CA VAL A 90 -4.96 -18.96 20.48
C VAL A 90 -4.34 -20.29 20.06
N THR A 91 -5.14 -21.35 20.02
CA THR A 91 -4.72 -22.63 19.43
C THR A 91 -5.26 -22.74 18.01
N CYS A 92 -4.37 -22.75 17.02
CA CYS A 92 -4.71 -22.93 15.63
C CYS A 92 -5.00 -24.41 15.30
N SER A 93 -5.74 -24.65 14.22
CA SER A 93 -6.12 -25.98 13.73
C SER A 93 -4.95 -26.91 13.40
N ASP A 94 -3.76 -26.37 13.12
CA ASP A 94 -2.53 -27.13 12.90
C ASP A 94 -1.77 -27.46 14.22
N GLY A 95 -2.30 -27.03 15.36
CA GLY A 95 -1.71 -27.20 16.69
C GLY A 95 -0.75 -26.09 17.11
N THR A 96 -0.51 -25.09 16.25
CA THR A 96 0.29 -23.91 16.60
C THR A 96 -0.41 -23.13 17.70
N VAL A 97 0.35 -22.71 18.72
CA VAL A 97 -0.14 -21.83 19.79
C VAL A 97 0.41 -20.43 19.54
N ILE A 98 -0.49 -19.44 19.46
CA ILE A 98 -0.15 -18.03 19.35
C ILE A 98 -0.33 -17.38 20.71
N PRO A 99 0.75 -16.87 21.33
CA PRO A 99 0.67 -16.15 22.60
C PRO A 99 -0.31 -14.96 22.56
N ALA A 100 -1.06 -14.76 23.64
CA ALA A 100 -2.05 -13.69 23.77
C ALA A 100 -1.50 -12.30 23.39
N VAL A 101 -0.23 -12.01 23.73
CA VAL A 101 0.44 -10.75 23.39
C VAL A 101 0.47 -10.48 21.87
N TYR A 102 0.74 -11.49 21.05
CA TYR A 102 0.76 -11.33 19.59
C TYR A 102 -0.64 -11.21 19.00
N VAL A 103 -1.66 -11.77 19.66
CA VAL A 103 -3.07 -11.57 19.28
C VAL A 103 -3.46 -10.11 19.49
N ARG A 104 -3.17 -9.56 20.69
CA ARG A 104 -3.36 -8.13 20.99
C ARG A 104 -2.59 -7.25 20.02
N MET A 105 -1.33 -7.57 19.78
CA MET A 105 -0.47 -6.79 18.88
C MET A 105 -1.01 -6.77 17.45
N ARG A 106 -1.50 -7.90 16.94
CA ARG A 106 -2.13 -7.97 15.62
C ARG A 106 -3.37 -7.06 15.54
N ASN A 107 -4.23 -7.08 16.57
CA ASN A 107 -5.39 -6.18 16.67
C ASN A 107 -4.95 -4.70 16.67
N ARG A 108 -3.92 -4.34 17.45
CA ARG A 108 -3.32 -2.99 17.49
C ARG A 108 -2.79 -2.56 16.11
N ILE A 109 -2.01 -3.40 15.43
CA ILE A 109 -1.50 -3.12 14.07
C ILE A 109 -2.67 -2.94 13.10
N ASN A 110 -3.72 -3.75 13.22
CA ASN A 110 -4.90 -3.66 12.38
C ASN A 110 -5.66 -2.32 12.55
N ARG A 111 -5.43 -1.58 13.64
CA ARG A 111 -6.01 -0.25 13.88
C ARG A 111 -5.23 0.89 13.23
N ILE A 112 -4.09 0.63 12.59
CA ILE A 112 -3.26 1.68 11.97
C ILE A 112 -3.35 1.60 10.44
N GLY A 113 -3.71 2.72 9.81
CA GLY A 113 -3.77 2.82 8.36
C GLY A 113 -4.78 1.85 7.76
N ARG A 114 -4.42 1.18 6.66
CA ARG A 114 -5.27 0.17 6.01
C ARG A 114 -5.46 -1.10 6.84
N GLY A 115 -4.70 -1.28 7.91
CA GLY A 115 -4.70 -2.51 8.71
C GLY A 115 -4.16 -3.73 7.96
N ILE A 116 -4.42 -4.90 8.54
CA ILE A 116 -3.92 -6.21 8.09
C ILE A 116 -5.03 -7.27 8.02
N GLY A 117 -6.30 -6.83 8.02
CA GLY A 117 -7.48 -7.68 8.09
C GLY A 117 -7.82 -8.07 9.53
N SER A 118 -9.07 -7.87 9.94
CA SER A 118 -9.52 -8.13 11.31
C SER A 118 -9.53 -9.61 11.70
N ILE A 119 -9.85 -10.51 10.77
CA ILE A 119 -9.97 -11.95 11.01
C ILE A 119 -8.75 -12.65 10.42
N PRO A 120 -7.86 -13.26 11.25
CA PRO A 120 -6.71 -14.02 10.75
C PRO A 120 -7.17 -15.24 9.94
N ALA A 121 -6.37 -15.65 8.95
CA ALA A 121 -6.72 -16.75 8.05
C ALA A 121 -6.32 -18.12 8.62
N ASP A 122 -5.10 -18.22 9.14
CA ASP A 122 -4.52 -19.42 9.76
C ASP A 122 -3.36 -19.05 10.70
N SER A 123 -2.61 -20.05 11.17
CA SER A 123 -1.46 -19.89 12.07
C SER A 123 -0.36 -18.98 11.52
N THR A 124 -0.25 -18.83 10.19
CA THR A 124 0.76 -17.99 9.54
C THR A 124 0.44 -16.50 9.62
N SER A 125 -0.77 -16.12 10.05
CA SER A 125 -1.23 -14.72 10.16
C SER A 125 -0.44 -13.86 11.17
N TRP A 126 0.49 -14.46 11.92
CA TRP A 126 1.34 -13.79 12.91
C TRP A 126 2.85 -13.94 12.64
N ASP A 127 3.25 -14.64 11.58
CA ASP A 127 4.66 -15.00 11.38
C ASP A 127 5.55 -13.77 11.26
N MET A 128 5.15 -12.76 10.50
CA MET A 128 5.91 -11.51 10.40
C MET A 128 6.00 -10.76 11.73
N ILE A 129 4.92 -10.77 12.52
CA ILE A 129 4.91 -10.11 13.83
C ILE A 129 5.92 -10.80 14.75
N LYS A 130 5.89 -12.14 14.84
CA LYS A 130 6.85 -12.92 15.63
C LYS A 130 8.28 -12.87 15.08
N TYR A 131 8.44 -12.60 13.79
CA TYR A 131 9.74 -12.43 13.15
C TYR A 131 10.42 -11.12 13.57
N LEU A 132 9.63 -10.05 13.70
CA LEU A 132 10.12 -8.70 13.95
C LEU A 132 10.15 -8.32 15.44
N TRP A 133 9.16 -8.79 16.21
CA TRP A 133 9.00 -8.47 17.62
C TRP A 133 9.22 -9.69 18.50
N SER A 134 10.01 -9.51 19.55
CA SER A 134 9.95 -10.39 20.73
C SER A 134 8.66 -10.13 21.52
N GLU A 135 8.32 -11.02 22.47
CA GLU A 135 7.16 -10.80 23.35
C GLU A 135 7.33 -9.54 24.20
N GLU A 136 8.54 -9.23 24.64
CA GLU A 136 8.86 -8.00 25.37
C GLU A 136 8.67 -6.76 24.48
N ASP A 137 9.15 -6.81 23.23
CA ASP A 137 8.92 -5.72 22.29
C ASP A 137 7.43 -5.50 22.04
N ALA A 138 6.66 -6.58 21.93
CA ALA A 138 5.22 -6.54 21.70
C ALA A 138 4.45 -5.92 22.88
N GLU A 139 4.81 -6.27 24.13
CA GLU A 139 4.21 -5.63 25.31
C GLU A 139 4.55 -4.13 25.36
N ASN A 140 5.80 -3.77 25.05
CA ASN A 140 6.20 -2.38 24.98
C ASN A 140 5.41 -1.62 23.90
N TYR A 141 5.27 -2.21 22.71
CA TYR A 141 4.51 -1.63 21.58
C TYR A 141 3.04 -1.40 21.94
N LEU A 142 2.41 -2.35 22.65
CA LEU A 142 1.01 -2.26 23.10
C LEU A 142 0.78 -1.13 24.13
N ALA A 143 1.80 -0.78 24.90
CA ALA A 143 1.76 0.32 25.87
C ALA A 143 2.02 1.70 25.22
N MET A 144 2.47 1.77 23.97
CA MET A 144 2.76 3.04 23.29
C MET A 144 1.45 3.76 22.88
N PRO A 145 1.42 5.11 22.95
CA PRO A 145 0.32 5.92 22.44
C PRO A 145 0.02 5.66 20.95
N LEU A 146 -1.26 5.52 20.61
CA LEU A 146 -1.74 5.19 19.28
C LEU A 146 -2.24 6.44 18.55
N HIS A 147 -1.87 6.60 17.27
CA HIS A 147 -2.28 7.72 16.40
C HIS A 147 -1.83 9.11 16.85
N GLU A 148 -0.74 9.22 17.59
CA GLU A 148 -0.15 10.50 17.95
C GLU A 148 1.37 10.43 18.02
N TYR A 149 2.01 11.59 17.90
CA TYR A 149 3.42 11.71 18.21
C TYR A 149 3.58 11.79 19.72
N PHE A 150 4.45 10.97 20.28
CA PHE A 150 4.72 10.93 21.71
C PHE A 150 6.22 10.95 22.00
N SER A 151 6.59 11.47 23.17
CA SER A 151 7.97 11.49 23.66
C SER A 151 8.29 10.28 24.53
N ALA A 152 9.57 10.10 24.86
CA ALA A 152 9.98 9.10 25.86
C ALA A 152 9.30 9.33 27.22
N GLY A 153 9.08 10.58 27.62
CA GLY A 153 8.38 10.92 28.86
C GLY A 153 6.91 10.50 28.86
N ASP A 154 6.22 10.65 27.72
CA ASP A 154 4.82 10.23 27.58
C ASP A 154 4.69 8.71 27.70
N TYR A 155 5.56 7.96 27.01
CA TYR A 155 5.60 6.50 27.10
C TYR A 155 6.02 6.03 28.50
N ALA A 156 7.04 6.65 29.12
CA ALA A 156 7.49 6.32 30.48
C ALA A 156 6.36 6.43 31.50
N ALA A 157 5.50 7.46 31.38
CA ALA A 157 4.35 7.65 32.25
C ALA A 157 3.30 6.52 32.11
N VAL A 158 3.08 6.01 30.89
CA VAL A 158 2.14 4.90 30.63
C VAL A 158 2.73 3.57 31.07
N ALA A 159 3.99 3.30 30.72
CA ALA A 159 4.67 2.04 31.03
C ALA A 159 5.13 1.93 32.50
N GLY A 160 5.17 3.04 33.25
CA GLY A 160 5.59 3.06 34.65
C GLY A 160 7.10 2.84 34.84
N ILE A 161 7.91 3.30 33.88
CA ILE A 161 9.38 3.16 33.83
C ILE A 161 10.08 4.51 33.87
N SER A 162 11.42 4.52 33.92
CA SER A 162 12.20 5.76 33.82
C SER A 162 12.18 6.33 32.40
N GLU A 163 12.36 7.65 32.26
CA GLU A 163 12.44 8.28 30.93
C GLU A 163 13.67 7.81 30.14
N GLU A 164 14.79 7.53 30.84
CA GLU A 164 15.99 6.96 30.23
C GLU A 164 15.75 5.56 29.66
N GLU A 165 15.03 4.71 30.40
CA GLU A 165 14.67 3.36 29.96
C GLU A 165 13.66 3.40 28.81
N ALA A 166 12.63 4.24 28.90
CA ALA A 166 11.68 4.50 27.83
C ALA A 166 12.40 4.97 26.56
N SER A 167 13.34 5.91 26.68
CA SER A 167 14.12 6.38 25.53
C SER A 167 14.95 5.27 24.91
N ALA A 168 15.55 4.38 25.71
CA ALA A 168 16.33 3.26 25.19
C ALA A 168 15.47 2.27 24.39
N ILE A 169 14.29 1.91 24.92
CA ILE A 169 13.33 1.02 24.25
C ILE A 169 12.84 1.62 22.92
N LEU A 170 12.45 2.89 22.94
CA LEU A 170 11.92 3.57 21.76
C LEU A 170 12.97 3.78 20.67
N GLU A 171 14.19 4.17 21.05
CA GLU A 171 15.29 4.33 20.10
C GLU A 171 15.72 2.98 19.49
N ASP A 172 15.70 1.89 20.26
CA ASP A 172 15.97 0.54 19.74
C ASP A 172 14.89 0.08 18.75
N GLN A 173 13.61 0.15 19.12
CA GLN A 173 12.52 -0.23 18.22
C GLN A 173 12.48 0.65 16.96
N ALA A 174 12.81 1.94 17.09
CA ALA A 174 12.94 2.82 15.94
C ALA A 174 14.14 2.46 15.05
N ALA A 175 15.29 2.08 15.61
CA ALA A 175 16.46 1.64 14.84
C ALA A 175 16.20 0.32 14.09
N ARG A 176 15.31 -0.53 14.62
CA ARG A 176 14.84 -1.78 13.98
C ARG A 176 13.66 -1.59 13.03
N ASN A 177 13.30 -0.35 12.68
CA ASN A 177 12.18 -0.06 11.77
C ASN A 177 10.81 -0.58 12.25
N LEU A 178 10.58 -0.64 13.57
CA LEU A 178 9.33 -1.13 14.17
C LEU A 178 8.36 0.01 14.51
N ILE A 179 8.91 1.19 14.82
CA ILE A 179 8.18 2.45 15.04
C ILE A 179 8.90 3.59 14.33
N TRP A 180 8.21 4.68 14.03
CA TRP A 180 8.80 5.82 13.34
C TRP A 180 9.30 6.86 14.34
N ARG A 181 10.56 7.25 14.20
CA ARG A 181 11.20 8.33 14.97
C ARG A 181 11.29 9.61 14.15
N VAL A 182 11.00 10.73 14.79
CA VAL A 182 11.11 12.08 14.24
C VAL A 182 11.90 12.97 15.19
N ARG A 183 12.74 13.86 14.65
CA ARG A 183 13.54 14.83 15.42
C ARG A 183 12.97 16.24 15.26
N ARG A 184 12.22 16.73 16.24
CA ARG A 184 11.65 18.11 16.21
C ARG A 184 12.29 18.98 17.28
N GLY A 185 12.98 20.05 16.87
CA GLY A 185 13.57 21.01 17.81
C GLY A 185 14.60 20.41 18.77
N GLY A 186 15.26 19.31 18.38
CA GLY A 186 16.20 18.57 19.22
C GLY A 186 15.57 17.51 20.14
N LEU A 187 14.24 17.34 20.11
CA LEU A 187 13.52 16.30 20.83
C LEU A 187 13.22 15.10 19.91
N ALA A 188 13.37 13.90 20.46
CA ALA A 188 12.88 12.66 19.84
C ALA A 188 11.37 12.53 20.06
N LEU A 189 10.62 12.40 18.98
CA LEU A 189 9.22 11.99 19.00
C LEU A 189 9.08 10.68 18.26
N PHE A 190 8.10 9.89 18.66
CA PHE A 190 7.83 8.57 18.12
C PHE A 190 6.37 8.46 17.73
N VAL A 191 6.07 7.61 16.75
CA VAL A 191 4.70 7.24 16.37
C VAL A 191 4.68 5.81 15.85
N LEU A 192 3.59 5.10 16.12
CA LEU A 192 3.38 3.75 15.61
C LEU A 192 3.17 3.75 14.10
N MET A 193 3.76 2.78 13.41
CA MET A 193 3.69 2.65 11.95
C MET A 193 2.62 1.63 11.51
N PRO A 194 1.92 1.88 10.38
CA PRO A 194 1.12 0.88 9.70
C PRO A 194 2.01 -0.23 9.11
N TYR A 195 1.36 -1.31 8.69
CA TYR A 195 2.00 -2.37 7.93
C TYR A 195 2.50 -1.89 6.55
N ILE A 196 1.58 -1.34 5.73
CA ILE A 196 1.88 -0.78 4.40
C ILE A 196 2.22 0.71 4.51
N ASN A 197 3.23 1.14 3.77
CA ASN A 197 3.93 2.42 3.90
C ASN A 197 4.48 2.60 5.32
N GLY A 198 5.09 1.54 5.86
CA GLY A 198 5.59 1.48 7.22
C GLY A 198 6.54 0.31 7.43
N PHE A 199 6.32 -0.47 8.49
CA PHE A 199 7.33 -1.42 8.94
C PHE A 199 7.63 -2.54 7.94
N TRP A 200 6.72 -2.87 7.01
CA TRP A 200 7.00 -3.86 5.97
C TRP A 200 8.10 -3.38 5.04
N GLU A 201 7.88 -2.23 4.40
CA GLU A 201 8.80 -1.69 3.41
C GLU A 201 10.14 -1.31 4.04
N PHE A 202 10.13 -0.82 5.28
CA PHE A 202 11.34 -0.34 5.94
C PHE A 202 12.22 -1.50 6.40
N ASN A 203 11.63 -2.59 6.90
CA ASN A 203 12.39 -3.80 7.24
C ASN A 203 12.86 -4.57 6.00
N GLU A 204 12.13 -4.51 4.88
CA GLU A 204 12.62 -5.08 3.62
C GLU A 204 13.88 -4.32 3.14
N LEU A 205 13.87 -2.99 3.21
CA LEU A 205 15.04 -2.18 2.88
C LEU A 205 16.18 -2.43 3.86
N ASP A 206 15.93 -2.56 5.17
CA ASP A 206 16.93 -2.99 6.15
C ASP A 206 17.56 -4.34 5.77
N ALA A 207 16.73 -5.31 5.38
CA ALA A 207 17.20 -6.60 4.90
C ALA A 207 18.04 -6.50 3.63
N LEU A 208 17.75 -5.53 2.75
CA LEU A 208 18.51 -5.29 1.53
C LEU A 208 19.86 -4.59 1.80
N TYR A 209 19.88 -3.58 2.66
CA TYR A 209 21.05 -2.73 2.87
C TYR A 209 22.03 -3.26 3.91
N HIS A 210 21.52 -3.95 4.94
CA HIS A 210 22.30 -4.30 6.13
C HIS A 210 22.47 -5.80 6.34
N ARG A 211 21.64 -6.63 5.70
CA ARG A 211 21.63 -8.08 5.95
C ARG A 211 22.24 -8.89 4.81
N GLU A 212 22.48 -10.16 5.11
CA GLU A 212 23.08 -11.11 4.18
C GLU A 212 22.13 -11.47 3.03
N GLU A 213 22.71 -11.97 1.93
CA GLU A 213 21.97 -12.42 0.76
C GLU A 213 20.86 -13.42 1.14
N GLY A 214 19.67 -13.25 0.57
CA GLY A 214 18.51 -14.10 0.84
C GLY A 214 17.59 -13.60 1.97
N LYS A 215 18.03 -12.64 2.80
CA LYS A 215 17.19 -12.12 3.90
C LYS A 215 15.95 -11.37 3.45
N VAL A 216 16.00 -10.70 2.31
CA VAL A 216 14.81 -10.09 1.68
C VAL A 216 13.78 -11.18 1.35
N ALA A 217 14.20 -12.27 0.70
CA ALA A 217 13.29 -13.37 0.36
C ALA A 217 12.72 -14.07 1.62
N GLU A 218 13.55 -14.28 2.65
CA GLU A 218 13.10 -14.81 3.93
C GLU A 218 12.03 -13.92 4.57
N PHE A 219 12.26 -12.61 4.58
CA PHE A 219 11.33 -11.62 5.10
C PHE A 219 10.00 -11.61 4.32
N ASP A 220 10.06 -11.58 2.99
CA ASP A 220 8.87 -11.57 2.12
C ASP A 220 8.10 -12.90 2.09
N THR A 221 8.60 -13.93 2.78
CA THR A 221 7.86 -15.18 2.98
C THR A 221 7.09 -15.22 4.30
N GLN A 222 7.31 -14.27 5.21
CA GLN A 222 6.61 -14.21 6.50
C GLN A 222 5.14 -13.81 6.32
N GLY A 223 4.21 -14.60 6.87
CA GLY A 223 2.76 -14.33 6.79
C GLY A 223 2.27 -13.24 7.76
N ILE A 224 1.27 -12.47 7.34
CA ILE A 224 0.52 -11.49 8.17
C ILE A 224 -0.93 -11.31 7.67
N THR A 225 -1.52 -12.38 7.14
CA THR A 225 -2.77 -12.29 6.37
C THR A 225 -4.01 -12.15 7.26
N GLY A 226 -5.10 -11.65 6.68
CA GLY A 226 -6.41 -11.59 7.32
C GLY A 226 -7.47 -11.01 6.40
N VAL A 227 -8.72 -11.11 6.81
CA VAL A 227 -9.89 -10.56 6.10
C VAL A 227 -10.67 -9.62 7.01
N ASP A 228 -11.26 -8.58 6.43
CA ASP A 228 -12.17 -7.70 7.17
C ASP A 228 -13.61 -8.25 7.08
N PRO A 229 -14.41 -8.17 8.16
CA PRO A 229 -15.84 -8.39 8.05
C PRO A 229 -16.46 -7.32 7.14
N HIS A 230 -17.50 -7.70 6.39
CA HIS A 230 -18.29 -6.77 5.57
C HIS A 230 -17.52 -6.02 4.44
N GLY A 231 -16.38 -6.54 3.97
CA GLY A 231 -15.71 -6.10 2.73
C GLY A 231 -14.23 -6.47 2.68
N GLU A 232 -13.57 -6.31 1.54
CA GLU A 232 -12.13 -6.57 1.43
C GLU A 232 -11.32 -5.31 1.78
N SER A 233 -10.30 -5.43 2.63
CA SER A 233 -9.44 -4.34 3.16
C SER A 233 -8.58 -3.61 2.10
N GLY A 234 -8.74 -3.95 0.82
CA GLY A 234 -8.03 -3.36 -0.32
C GLY A 234 -8.66 -2.07 -0.83
N PHE A 235 -9.15 -2.08 -2.07
CA PHE A 235 -9.66 -0.89 -2.75
C PHE A 235 -11.11 -0.52 -2.40
N ASP A 236 -11.72 -1.21 -1.43
CA ASP A 236 -13.07 -0.91 -0.97
C ASP A 236 -13.14 0.27 -0.01
N ASN A 237 -12.01 0.84 0.44
CA ASN A 237 -11.98 2.11 1.20
C ASN A 237 -12.69 3.23 0.46
N THR A 238 -13.25 4.20 1.19
CA THR A 238 -13.93 5.34 0.55
C THR A 238 -12.95 6.34 -0.09
N PHE A 239 -11.65 6.19 0.18
CA PHE A 239 -10.54 6.91 -0.46
C PHE A 239 -9.30 5.99 -0.62
N PRO A 240 -8.41 6.18 -1.60
CA PRO A 240 -7.25 5.31 -1.77
C PRO A 240 -6.08 5.76 -0.87
N LEU A 241 -5.22 4.84 -0.44
CA LEU A 241 -3.97 5.17 0.29
C LEU A 241 -2.96 5.89 -0.60
N PHE A 242 -2.85 5.48 -1.86
CA PHE A 242 -2.00 6.12 -2.84
C PHE A 242 -2.87 6.87 -3.85
N ARG A 243 -2.40 8.05 -4.24
CA ARG A 243 -2.93 8.81 -5.37
C ARG A 243 -1.85 8.97 -6.42
N SER A 244 -2.27 9.05 -7.67
CA SER A 244 -1.36 9.37 -8.77
C SER A 244 -1.27 10.89 -8.97
N TYR A 245 -0.21 11.33 -9.64
CA TYR A 245 -0.07 12.68 -10.15
C TYR A 245 -0.23 12.73 -11.67
N PRO A 246 -0.71 13.85 -12.23
CA PRO A 246 -0.45 14.17 -13.63
C PRO A 246 1.05 14.19 -13.93
N VAL A 247 1.47 13.62 -15.06
CA VAL A 247 2.88 13.63 -15.50
C VAL A 247 3.44 15.04 -15.70
N SER A 248 2.60 16.01 -16.04
CA SER A 248 2.97 17.42 -16.17
C SER A 248 1.73 18.32 -16.07
N VAL A 249 1.94 19.63 -16.08
CA VAL A 249 0.85 20.60 -16.15
C VAL A 249 0.17 20.60 -17.53
N ASP A 250 0.93 20.33 -18.60
CA ASP A 250 0.46 20.39 -20.00
C ASP A 250 -0.58 19.31 -20.36
N VAL A 251 -0.76 18.31 -19.50
CA VAL A 251 -1.78 17.26 -19.69
C VAL A 251 -3.12 17.60 -19.03
N VAL A 252 -3.22 18.76 -18.39
CA VAL A 252 -4.40 19.22 -17.64
C VAL A 252 -5.05 20.43 -18.33
N GLU A 253 -6.38 20.38 -18.43
CA GLU A 253 -7.18 21.48 -18.97
C GLU A 253 -6.93 22.79 -18.20
N GLY A 254 -6.55 23.85 -18.91
CA GLY A 254 -6.29 25.17 -18.33
C GLY A 254 -4.91 25.33 -17.69
N ASP A 255 -3.99 24.39 -17.91
CA ASP A 255 -2.57 24.47 -17.51
C ASP A 255 -2.38 24.81 -16.03
N LYS A 256 -3.25 24.25 -15.17
CA LYS A 256 -3.23 24.49 -13.73
C LYS A 256 -3.42 23.18 -12.95
N LEU A 257 -2.41 22.85 -12.16
CA LEU A 257 -2.49 21.71 -11.25
C LEU A 257 -3.38 22.03 -10.04
N ALA A 258 -4.15 21.03 -9.60
CA ALA A 258 -4.94 21.07 -8.39
C ALA A 258 -3.99 21.18 -7.18
N PRO A 259 -4.44 21.76 -6.06
CA PRO A 259 -3.64 21.79 -4.84
C PRO A 259 -3.09 20.40 -4.49
N TYR A 260 -1.83 20.36 -4.10
CA TYR A 260 -1.11 19.12 -3.72
C TYR A 260 -0.97 18.08 -4.85
N HIS A 261 -1.33 18.39 -6.10
CA HIS A 261 -1.18 17.51 -7.26
C HIS A 261 0.00 17.90 -8.18
N ASP A 262 1.00 18.58 -7.60
CA ASP A 262 2.26 18.88 -8.27
C ASP A 262 3.42 18.16 -7.57
N TRP A 263 3.88 17.07 -8.17
CA TRP A 263 4.98 16.27 -7.66
C TRP A 263 6.32 17.05 -7.67
N ARG A 264 6.51 18.01 -8.59
CA ARG A 264 7.71 18.86 -8.61
C ARG A 264 7.66 19.84 -7.44
N ALA A 265 6.50 20.42 -7.15
CA ALA A 265 6.34 21.30 -5.99
C ALA A 265 6.53 20.53 -4.67
N LEU A 266 6.06 19.28 -4.61
CA LEU A 266 6.28 18.39 -3.46
C LEU A 266 7.77 18.15 -3.20
N ILE A 267 8.55 17.87 -4.25
CA ILE A 267 10.01 17.74 -4.13
C ILE A 267 10.63 19.07 -3.69
N LYS A 268 10.28 20.18 -4.35
CA LYS A 268 10.91 21.50 -4.12
C LYS A 268 10.66 22.09 -2.74
N ARG A 269 9.58 21.71 -2.05
CA ARG A 269 9.32 22.19 -0.69
C ARG A 269 10.09 21.44 0.39
N ASN A 270 10.69 20.28 0.07
CA ASN A 270 11.42 19.44 1.01
C ASN A 270 12.94 19.62 0.84
N SER A 271 13.65 19.98 1.91
CA SER A 271 15.11 20.16 1.91
C SER A 271 15.89 18.85 2.05
N THR A 272 15.30 17.86 2.71
CA THR A 272 15.88 16.54 2.91
C THR A 272 15.12 15.55 2.06
N ILE A 273 15.84 14.83 1.20
CA ILE A 273 15.29 13.84 0.29
C ILE A 273 16.25 12.67 0.25
N THR A 274 15.72 11.46 0.32
CA THR A 274 16.47 10.24 0.02
C THR A 274 15.89 9.53 -1.18
N VAL A 275 16.71 8.69 -1.80
CA VAL A 275 16.25 7.64 -2.71
C VAL A 275 16.72 6.29 -2.22
N SER A 276 15.82 5.32 -2.24
CA SER A 276 16.10 3.91 -1.98
C SER A 276 15.69 3.03 -3.17
N ALA A 277 16.08 1.76 -3.09
CA ALA A 277 15.55 0.74 -3.97
C ALA A 277 14.02 0.67 -3.85
N CYS A 278 13.31 0.51 -4.97
CA CYS A 278 11.86 0.34 -4.95
C CYS A 278 11.52 -1.00 -4.30
N GLN A 279 10.85 -0.92 -3.15
CA GLN A 279 10.42 -2.06 -2.35
C GLN A 279 9.72 -3.14 -3.18
N CYS A 280 8.66 -2.80 -3.93
CA CYS A 280 7.96 -3.82 -4.72
C CYS A 280 8.88 -4.57 -5.70
N ARG A 281 9.83 -3.86 -6.33
CA ARG A 281 10.80 -4.49 -7.24
C ARG A 281 11.89 -5.26 -6.50
N THR A 282 12.26 -4.83 -5.29
CA THR A 282 13.15 -5.56 -4.38
C THR A 282 12.53 -6.90 -3.99
N MET A 283 11.27 -6.91 -3.52
CA MET A 283 10.49 -8.13 -3.27
C MET A 283 10.45 -9.03 -4.52
N TRP A 284 10.09 -8.50 -5.69
CA TRP A 284 10.02 -9.31 -6.92
C TRP A 284 11.35 -9.93 -7.31
N ASN A 285 12.45 -9.18 -7.19
CA ASN A 285 13.80 -9.71 -7.43
C ASN A 285 14.12 -10.86 -6.45
N ALA A 286 13.81 -10.67 -5.16
CA ALA A 286 14.06 -11.66 -4.13
C ALA A 286 13.23 -12.95 -4.32
N LEU A 287 11.97 -12.81 -4.72
CA LEU A 287 11.05 -13.93 -4.98
C LEU A 287 11.23 -14.55 -6.38
N GLY A 288 12.05 -13.95 -7.25
CA GLY A 288 12.27 -14.40 -8.63
C GLY A 288 11.04 -14.20 -9.54
N VAL A 289 10.22 -13.19 -9.26
CA VAL A 289 9.06 -12.81 -10.08
C VAL A 289 9.51 -11.82 -11.16
N PRO A 290 9.36 -12.13 -12.45
CA PRO A 290 9.82 -11.23 -13.51
C PRO A 290 8.91 -10.00 -13.65
N TYR A 291 9.52 -8.86 -13.93
CA TYR A 291 8.88 -7.63 -14.36
C TYR A 291 9.75 -6.97 -15.46
N PRO A 292 9.24 -5.96 -16.20
CA PRO A 292 9.99 -5.34 -17.29
C PRO A 292 11.33 -4.76 -16.84
N GLU A 293 12.43 -5.15 -17.50
CA GLU A 293 13.80 -4.76 -17.12
C GLU A 293 14.06 -3.25 -17.24
N GLU A 294 13.29 -2.57 -18.08
CA GLU A 294 13.33 -1.12 -18.26
C GLU A 294 12.83 -0.34 -17.05
N HIS A 295 12.13 -0.98 -16.10
CA HIS A 295 11.65 -0.33 -14.87
C HIS A 295 12.81 -0.16 -13.87
N PRO A 296 13.29 1.09 -13.65
CA PRO A 296 14.51 1.31 -12.86
C PRO A 296 14.29 0.99 -11.40
N HIS A 297 15.32 0.47 -10.70
CA HIS A 297 15.16 0.05 -9.31
C HIS A 297 15.31 1.20 -8.29
N ARG A 298 16.21 2.15 -8.52
CA ARG A 298 16.49 3.30 -7.63
C ARG A 298 15.48 4.44 -7.87
N THR A 299 14.28 4.34 -7.29
CA THR A 299 13.19 5.32 -7.54
C THR A 299 12.25 5.58 -6.36
N CYS A 300 12.46 4.95 -5.20
CA CYS A 300 11.59 5.18 -4.05
C CYS A 300 12.11 6.43 -3.33
N LEU A 301 11.36 7.53 -3.36
CA LEU A 301 11.83 8.78 -2.77
C LEU A 301 11.14 9.01 -1.43
N SER A 302 11.92 9.22 -0.36
CA SER A 302 11.41 9.70 0.92
C SER A 302 11.71 11.19 1.07
N LEU A 303 10.83 11.93 1.73
CA LEU A 303 10.83 13.38 1.83
C LEU A 303 10.77 13.84 3.29
N GLY A 304 11.42 14.96 3.60
CA GLY A 304 11.29 15.63 4.91
C GLY A 304 11.70 14.73 6.08
N GLU A 305 10.87 14.66 7.11
CA GLU A 305 11.13 13.87 8.33
C GLU A 305 11.27 12.36 8.03
N MET A 306 10.60 11.83 7.01
CA MET A 306 10.77 10.44 6.59
C MET A 306 12.13 10.22 5.91
N ALA A 307 12.60 11.21 5.13
CA ALA A 307 13.95 11.17 4.56
C ALA A 307 15.03 11.19 5.65
N GLU A 308 14.85 12.01 6.69
CA GLU A 308 15.74 12.04 7.86
C GLU A 308 15.81 10.68 8.55
N TYR A 309 14.65 10.06 8.78
CA TYR A 309 14.58 8.72 9.35
C TYR A 309 15.30 7.67 8.47
N PHE A 310 15.14 7.73 7.15
CA PHE A 310 15.82 6.84 6.21
C PHE A 310 17.35 7.02 6.23
N ILE A 311 17.84 8.25 6.44
CA ILE A 311 19.27 8.52 6.61
C ILE A 311 19.76 7.95 7.93
N GLU A 312 19.05 8.20 9.04
CA GLU A 312 19.43 7.72 10.36
C GLU A 312 19.47 6.19 10.45
N ASN A 313 18.59 5.50 9.72
CA ASN A 313 18.53 4.04 9.67
C ASN A 313 19.33 3.45 8.49
N GLU A 314 20.02 4.29 7.71
CA GLU A 314 20.87 3.88 6.58
C GLU A 314 20.14 3.02 5.52
N ILE A 315 18.83 3.25 5.34
CA ILE A 315 17.97 2.56 4.36
C ILE A 315 17.62 3.43 3.14
N GLY A 316 18.35 4.54 2.94
CA GLY A 316 18.22 5.42 1.80
C GLY A 316 19.44 6.31 1.60
N GLU A 317 19.70 6.66 0.35
CA GLU A 317 20.78 7.56 -0.04
C GLU A 317 20.26 9.00 -0.10
N GLN A 318 20.89 9.95 0.60
CA GLN A 318 20.50 11.36 0.50
C GLN A 318 20.85 11.93 -0.89
N ILE A 319 19.88 12.58 -1.53
CA ILE A 319 20.02 13.17 -2.86
C ILE A 319 19.56 14.62 -2.90
N THR A 320 19.89 15.31 -3.99
CA THR A 320 19.44 16.69 -4.23
C THR A 320 18.02 16.73 -4.81
N GLN A 321 17.36 17.89 -4.69
CA GLN A 321 16.06 18.13 -5.34
C GLN A 321 16.13 17.97 -6.86
N ASP A 322 17.22 18.43 -7.49
CA ASP A 322 17.39 18.32 -8.94
C ASP A 322 17.54 16.86 -9.38
N GLU A 323 18.28 16.05 -8.61
CA GLU A 323 18.38 14.61 -8.85
C GLU A 323 17.04 13.90 -8.66
N ALA A 324 16.29 14.23 -7.60
CA ALA A 324 14.96 13.68 -7.35
C ALA A 324 14.00 14.00 -8.52
N ILE A 325 14.03 15.24 -9.03
CA ILE A 325 13.25 15.63 -10.21
C ILE A 325 13.70 14.81 -11.43
N SER A 326 15.01 14.66 -11.65
CA SER A 326 15.53 13.87 -12.77
C SER A 326 15.09 12.41 -12.72
N ILE A 327 15.01 11.80 -11.54
CA ILE A 327 14.51 10.42 -11.36
C ILE A 327 13.02 10.35 -11.77
N VAL A 328 12.21 11.31 -11.32
CA VAL A 328 10.77 11.34 -11.66
C VAL A 328 10.54 11.66 -13.14
N GLU A 329 11.36 12.49 -13.76
CA GLU A 329 11.28 12.74 -15.21
C GLU A 329 11.66 11.49 -16.02
N ASP A 330 12.70 10.78 -15.61
CA ASP A 330 13.14 9.54 -16.27
C ASP A 330 12.07 8.44 -16.25
N ILE A 331 11.40 8.21 -15.11
CA ILE A 331 10.30 7.23 -15.04
C ILE A 331 9.08 7.68 -15.85
N ILE A 332 8.81 8.99 -15.95
CA ILE A 332 7.73 9.52 -16.80
C ILE A 332 8.05 9.23 -18.27
N ASP A 333 9.31 9.42 -18.69
CA ASP A 333 9.76 9.10 -20.05
C ASP A 333 9.66 7.61 -20.36
N LYS A 334 9.84 6.76 -19.34
CA LYS A 334 9.61 5.31 -19.41
C LYS A 334 8.14 4.89 -19.30
N GLY A 335 7.20 5.83 -19.28
CA GLY A 335 5.76 5.55 -19.28
C GLY A 335 5.16 5.20 -17.92
N MET A 336 5.90 5.35 -16.82
CA MET A 336 5.46 4.97 -15.47
C MET A 336 4.55 6.04 -14.82
N VAL A 337 3.98 5.69 -13.67
CA VAL A 337 3.10 6.54 -12.84
C VAL A 337 3.88 7.10 -11.65
N VAL A 338 3.70 8.40 -11.39
CA VAL A 338 4.13 9.02 -10.14
C VAL A 338 2.99 8.90 -9.14
N GLU A 339 3.27 8.36 -7.96
CA GLU A 339 2.31 8.21 -6.86
C GLU A 339 2.86 8.76 -5.55
N SER A 340 1.98 9.14 -4.63
CA SER A 340 2.30 9.43 -3.23
C SER A 340 1.16 8.94 -2.36
N ILE A 341 1.41 8.84 -1.06
CA ILE A 341 0.31 8.71 -0.11
C ILE A 341 -0.66 9.88 -0.24
N CYS A 342 -1.90 9.58 0.11
CA CYS A 342 -3.02 10.50 0.13
C CYS A 342 -2.95 11.46 1.33
N ALA A 343 -1.96 12.35 1.30
CA ALA A 343 -1.78 13.43 2.26
C ALA A 343 -1.40 14.75 1.54
N LYS A 344 -1.73 15.89 2.15
CA LYS A 344 -1.28 17.23 1.72
C LYS A 344 0.24 17.34 1.91
N ASP A 345 0.71 16.87 3.07
CA ASP A 345 2.11 16.67 3.37
C ASP A 345 2.53 15.22 3.19
N ALA A 346 2.61 14.79 1.92
CA ALA A 346 3.12 13.48 1.59
C ALA A 346 4.63 13.40 1.81
N ASP A 347 5.07 12.27 2.35
CA ASP A 347 6.43 11.96 2.77
C ASP A 347 7.14 10.95 1.84
N ILE A 348 6.40 10.36 0.91
CA ILE A 348 6.91 9.42 -0.08
C ILE A 348 6.47 9.78 -1.51
N ILE A 349 7.36 9.58 -2.48
CA ILE A 349 7.02 9.48 -3.91
C ILE A 349 7.42 8.10 -4.42
N CYS A 350 6.44 7.38 -4.96
CA CYS A 350 6.61 6.08 -5.59
C CYS A 350 6.56 6.23 -7.12
N CYS A 351 7.36 5.41 -7.82
CA CYS A 351 7.42 5.38 -9.28
C CYS A 351 6.99 3.98 -9.77
N CYS A 352 5.76 3.89 -10.25
CA CYS A 352 4.98 2.65 -10.31
C CYS A 352 4.52 2.29 -11.72
N HIS A 353 4.21 1.01 -11.92
CA HIS A 353 3.60 0.46 -13.13
C HIS A 353 2.79 -0.78 -12.75
N SER A 354 1.69 -1.09 -13.44
CA SER A 354 0.85 -2.26 -13.14
C SER A 354 1.51 -3.62 -13.43
N GLN A 355 2.81 -3.64 -13.71
CA GLN A 355 3.61 -4.84 -13.96
C GLN A 355 4.76 -4.99 -12.96
N SER A 356 4.99 -4.00 -12.08
CA SER A 356 6.11 -4.03 -11.13
C SER A 356 5.82 -3.38 -9.77
N CYS A 357 4.68 -2.73 -9.60
CA CYS A 357 4.22 -2.19 -8.32
C CYS A 357 3.09 -3.07 -7.76
N GLY A 358 3.23 -3.57 -6.53
CA GLY A 358 2.21 -4.40 -5.90
C GLY A 358 0.84 -3.74 -5.82
N ASN A 359 0.79 -2.46 -5.43
CA ASN A 359 -0.45 -1.68 -5.37
C ASN A 359 -1.14 -1.55 -6.75
N LEU A 360 -0.42 -1.13 -7.79
CA LEU A 360 -1.04 -0.99 -9.12
C LEU A 360 -1.37 -2.34 -9.79
N MET A 361 -0.60 -3.39 -9.49
CA MET A 361 -0.93 -4.76 -9.93
C MET A 361 -2.24 -5.24 -9.31
N ALA A 362 -2.41 -5.06 -7.99
CA ALA A 362 -3.65 -5.38 -7.28
C ALA A 362 -4.84 -4.56 -7.83
N TYR A 363 -4.65 -3.25 -8.00
CA TYR A 363 -5.69 -2.37 -8.55
C TYR A 363 -6.10 -2.79 -9.98
N ARG A 364 -5.12 -3.16 -10.80
CA ARG A 364 -5.37 -3.68 -12.14
C ARG A 364 -6.06 -5.04 -12.10
N GLY A 365 -5.69 -5.91 -11.17
CA GLY A 365 -6.27 -7.25 -10.98
C GLY A 365 -7.77 -7.22 -10.75
N ILE A 366 -8.27 -6.22 -10.03
CA ILE A 366 -9.70 -5.98 -9.82
C ILE A 366 -10.33 -5.07 -10.90
N ASN A 367 -9.62 -4.80 -12.00
CA ASN A 367 -10.02 -3.87 -13.06
C ASN A 367 -10.42 -2.47 -12.53
N GLY A 368 -9.84 -2.01 -11.42
CA GLY A 368 -10.25 -0.77 -10.78
C GLY A 368 -11.69 -0.75 -10.28
N GLU A 369 -12.25 -1.89 -9.87
CA GLU A 369 -13.62 -2.00 -9.33
C GLU A 369 -13.72 -1.84 -7.81
N GLY A 370 -12.93 -0.93 -7.22
CA GLY A 370 -13.02 -0.58 -5.79
C GLY A 370 -13.79 0.72 -5.54
N ALA A 371 -14.35 0.89 -4.34
CA ALA A 371 -15.08 2.10 -3.94
C ALA A 371 -14.24 3.39 -4.05
N CYS A 372 -12.92 3.31 -3.77
CA CYS A 372 -12.02 4.46 -3.86
C CYS A 372 -11.66 4.88 -5.31
N SER A 373 -12.07 4.12 -6.32
CA SER A 373 -11.55 4.25 -7.69
C SER A 373 -11.76 5.63 -8.29
N THR A 374 -12.86 6.31 -8.00
CA THR A 374 -13.12 7.67 -8.49
C THR A 374 -12.09 8.68 -7.96
N TYR A 375 -11.44 8.39 -6.83
CA TYR A 375 -10.60 9.31 -6.10
C TYR A 375 -9.10 8.97 -6.16
N TYR A 376 -8.68 8.13 -7.10
CA TYR A 376 -7.26 7.84 -7.35
C TYR A 376 -6.45 9.07 -7.80
N ASN A 377 -7.14 10.10 -8.31
CA ASN A 377 -6.55 11.36 -8.75
C ASN A 377 -7.63 12.46 -8.74
N ALA A 378 -7.24 13.72 -8.51
CA ALA A 378 -8.09 14.92 -8.62
C ALA A 378 -8.57 15.25 -10.05
N TYR A 379 -8.31 14.39 -11.02
CA TYR A 379 -8.70 14.56 -12.41
C TYR A 379 -9.51 13.39 -12.95
N LEU A 380 -10.39 13.69 -13.89
CA LEU A 380 -11.03 12.77 -14.82
C LEU A 380 -10.35 12.85 -16.18
N LEU A 381 -10.34 11.76 -16.94
CA LEU A 381 -9.82 11.77 -18.30
C LEU A 381 -10.98 11.94 -19.30
N LYS A 382 -10.98 13.04 -20.06
CA LYS A 382 -11.85 13.22 -21.22
C LYS A 382 -11.21 12.64 -22.47
N TYR A 383 -12.02 12.06 -23.34
CA TYR A 383 -11.60 11.51 -24.64
C TYR A 383 -12.56 11.98 -25.74
N ASP A 384 -12.02 12.62 -26.76
CA ASP A 384 -12.73 13.05 -27.97
C ASP A 384 -12.44 12.06 -29.12
N SER A 385 -13.41 11.20 -29.40
CA SER A 385 -13.29 10.24 -30.50
C SER A 385 -13.27 10.90 -31.88
N SER A 386 -13.79 12.12 -32.03
CA SER A 386 -13.80 12.83 -33.33
C SER A 386 -12.42 13.33 -33.75
N ALA A 387 -11.57 13.66 -32.77
CA ALA A 387 -10.16 14.03 -32.99
C ALA A 387 -9.24 12.81 -33.12
N CYS A 388 -9.67 11.62 -32.67
CA CYS A 388 -8.82 10.44 -32.60
C CYS A 388 -8.48 9.88 -33.99
N THR A 389 -7.17 9.74 -34.26
CA THR A 389 -6.64 9.18 -35.52
C THR A 389 -6.39 7.67 -35.46
N LYS A 390 -6.74 6.99 -34.35
CA LYS A 390 -6.57 5.54 -34.15
C LYS A 390 -5.11 5.05 -34.26
N CYS A 391 -4.15 5.92 -33.94
CA CYS A 391 -2.72 5.63 -34.08
C CYS A 391 -2.15 4.64 -33.06
N GLY A 392 -2.81 4.44 -31.91
CA GLY A 392 -2.41 3.46 -30.90
C GLY A 392 -1.33 3.89 -29.91
N THR A 393 -0.74 5.09 -30.02
CA THR A 393 0.33 5.53 -29.09
C THR A 393 -0.13 5.51 -27.63
N CYS A 394 -1.38 5.89 -27.36
CA CYS A 394 -1.95 5.85 -26.01
C CYS A 394 -2.15 4.44 -25.45
N VAL A 395 -2.38 3.43 -26.31
CA VAL A 395 -2.47 2.01 -25.92
C VAL A 395 -1.09 1.53 -25.46
N ASN A 396 -0.06 1.84 -26.25
CA ASN A 396 1.31 1.35 -26.01
C ASN A 396 1.95 1.95 -24.74
N ILE A 397 1.67 3.21 -24.41
CA ILE A 397 2.30 3.88 -23.25
C ILE A 397 1.54 3.68 -21.93
N CYS A 398 0.34 3.10 -21.94
CA CYS A 398 -0.53 3.11 -20.75
C CYS A 398 0.04 2.22 -19.64
N PRO A 399 0.48 2.77 -18.49
CA PRO A 399 1.12 1.97 -17.44
C PRO A 399 0.18 1.03 -16.69
N MET A 400 -1.12 1.18 -16.91
CA MET A 400 -2.17 0.34 -16.34
C MET A 400 -2.71 -0.67 -17.35
N THR A 401 -2.25 -0.66 -18.61
CA THR A 401 -2.85 -1.40 -19.73
C THR A 401 -4.36 -1.18 -19.89
N SER A 402 -4.87 -0.03 -19.41
CA SER A 402 -6.30 0.29 -19.34
C SER A 402 -6.91 0.78 -20.64
N ILE A 403 -6.09 0.99 -21.69
CA ILE A 403 -6.53 1.51 -22.98
C ILE A 403 -6.34 0.40 -24.01
N SER A 404 -7.40 0.09 -24.76
CA SER A 404 -7.39 -0.89 -25.85
C SER A 404 -8.19 -0.39 -27.05
N PHE A 405 -8.13 -1.07 -28.19
CA PHE A 405 -8.98 -0.76 -29.34
C PHE A 405 -10.33 -1.47 -29.21
N GLY A 406 -11.42 -0.72 -29.39
CA GLY A 406 -12.77 -1.27 -29.53
C GLY A 406 -13.04 -1.76 -30.96
N ASP A 407 -14.23 -2.34 -31.16
CA ASP A 407 -14.64 -2.95 -32.44
C ASP A 407 -14.68 -1.96 -33.61
N ASP A 408 -14.92 -0.68 -33.32
CA ASP A 408 -14.93 0.42 -34.29
C ASP A 408 -13.53 0.99 -34.58
N GLY A 409 -12.49 0.42 -33.95
CA GLY A 409 -11.09 0.84 -34.03
C GLY A 409 -10.77 2.10 -33.23
N PHE A 410 -11.71 2.69 -32.49
CA PHE A 410 -11.41 3.76 -31.54
C PHE A 410 -10.94 3.18 -30.21
N CYS A 411 -10.18 3.97 -29.45
CA CYS A 411 -9.69 3.51 -28.16
C CYS A 411 -10.82 3.49 -27.12
N VAL A 412 -10.95 2.39 -26.40
CA VAL A 412 -11.78 2.26 -25.20
C VAL A 412 -10.89 2.29 -23.95
N MET A 413 -11.46 2.70 -22.82
CA MET A 413 -10.74 2.77 -21.55
C MET A 413 -11.55 2.06 -20.48
N ASP A 414 -10.89 1.17 -19.72
CA ASP A 414 -11.49 0.51 -18.58
C ASP A 414 -11.33 1.30 -17.27
N LYS A 415 -11.87 0.74 -16.19
CA LYS A 415 -11.97 1.39 -14.88
C LYS A 415 -10.63 1.44 -14.12
N ALA A 416 -9.62 0.65 -14.50
CA ALA A 416 -8.31 0.64 -13.83
C ALA A 416 -7.45 1.89 -14.16
N CYS A 417 -7.95 2.82 -14.98
CA CYS A 417 -7.23 4.05 -15.30
C CYS A 417 -6.99 4.88 -14.03
N VAL A 418 -5.72 5.09 -13.68
CA VAL A 418 -5.32 5.95 -12.55
C VAL A 418 -5.17 7.42 -12.93
N ARG A 419 -5.54 7.84 -14.15
CA ARG A 419 -5.53 9.25 -14.60
C ARG A 419 -4.15 9.96 -14.53
N CYS A 420 -3.06 9.24 -14.75
CA CYS A 420 -1.70 9.81 -14.72
C CYS A 420 -1.39 10.77 -15.89
N GLY A 421 -2.13 10.72 -16.99
CA GLY A 421 -1.93 11.61 -18.15
C GLY A 421 -0.85 11.17 -19.15
N GLN A 422 -0.23 10.00 -19.00
CA GLN A 422 0.73 9.46 -20.00
C GLN A 422 0.13 9.40 -21.42
N CYS A 423 -1.13 8.97 -21.53
CA CYS A 423 -1.84 8.92 -22.80
C CYS A 423 -2.12 10.30 -23.42
N VAL A 424 -2.25 11.35 -22.61
CA VAL A 424 -2.45 12.73 -23.06
C VAL A 424 -1.15 13.25 -23.65
N ARG A 425 -0.05 13.09 -22.91
CA ARG A 425 1.30 13.53 -23.29
C ARG A 425 1.72 13.06 -24.69
N VAL A 426 1.40 11.82 -25.05
CA VAL A 426 1.85 11.20 -26.31
C VAL A 426 0.85 11.28 -27.45
N CYS A 427 -0.34 11.86 -27.25
CA CYS A 427 -1.39 11.86 -28.28
C CYS A 427 -1.12 12.96 -29.32
N PRO A 428 -0.74 12.63 -30.57
CA PRO A 428 -0.43 13.64 -31.59
C PRO A 428 -1.66 14.43 -32.06
N ALA A 429 -2.86 13.93 -31.78
CA ALA A 429 -4.12 14.57 -32.15
C ALA A 429 -4.78 15.32 -30.99
N HIS A 430 -4.15 15.34 -29.80
CA HIS A 430 -4.70 15.96 -28.59
C HIS A 430 -6.14 15.50 -28.26
N ALA A 431 -6.46 14.25 -28.57
CA ALA A 431 -7.81 13.67 -28.42
C ALA A 431 -8.16 13.36 -26.96
N ARG A 432 -7.27 13.63 -26.00
CA ARG A 432 -7.46 13.35 -24.57
C ARG A 432 -6.97 14.53 -23.74
N ILE A 433 -7.59 14.76 -22.60
CA ILE A 433 -7.18 15.80 -21.65
C ILE A 433 -7.63 15.42 -20.23
N LEU A 434 -6.86 15.77 -19.21
CA LEU A 434 -7.29 15.66 -17.82
C LEU A 434 -8.10 16.89 -17.41
N THR A 435 -9.23 16.69 -16.75
CA THR A 435 -10.11 17.77 -16.28
C THR A 435 -10.45 17.56 -14.82
N GLU A 436 -10.65 18.63 -14.07
CA GLU A 436 -10.89 18.58 -12.63
C GLU A 436 -12.01 17.59 -12.27
N ASN A 437 -11.79 16.80 -11.22
CA ASN A 437 -12.81 15.99 -10.57
C ASN A 437 -13.47 16.83 -9.46
N PRO A 438 -14.69 17.36 -9.66
CA PRO A 438 -15.33 18.23 -8.68
C PRO A 438 -15.71 17.50 -7.38
N SER A 439 -15.70 16.16 -7.39
CA SER A 439 -15.97 15.33 -6.23
C SER A 439 -14.70 14.86 -5.52
N TYR A 440 -13.51 15.36 -5.91
CA TYR A 440 -12.28 14.93 -5.25
C TYR A 440 -12.24 15.43 -3.80
N PRO A 441 -12.04 14.54 -2.81
CA PRO A 441 -12.14 14.91 -1.41
C PRO A 441 -10.93 15.70 -0.92
N GLU A 442 -11.08 16.28 0.26
CA GLU A 442 -9.97 16.92 0.95
C GLU A 442 -8.98 15.86 1.44
N LEU A 443 -7.70 16.07 1.12
CA LEU A 443 -6.63 15.19 1.61
C LEU A 443 -6.41 15.37 3.12
N PRO A 444 -6.14 14.28 3.86
CA PRO A 444 -5.49 14.33 5.17
C PRO A 444 -4.27 15.27 5.16
N ALA A 445 -3.98 15.93 6.28
CA ALA A 445 -2.88 16.88 6.39
C ALA A 445 -1.53 16.20 6.23
N ASP A 446 -1.31 15.07 6.90
CA ASP A 446 -0.03 14.36 6.98
C ASP A 446 -0.21 12.84 7.07
N TYR A 447 0.90 12.13 7.21
CA TYR A 447 0.97 10.68 7.40
C TYR A 447 0.09 10.15 8.54
N VAL A 448 0.13 10.80 9.70
CA VAL A 448 -0.59 10.33 10.90
C VAL A 448 -2.09 10.55 10.74
N GLU A 449 -2.51 11.69 10.19
CA GLU A 449 -3.92 11.94 9.89
C GLU A 449 -4.43 11.01 8.77
N CYS A 450 -3.59 10.69 7.78
CA CYS A 450 -3.91 9.69 6.76
C CYS A 450 -4.19 8.31 7.39
N ASN A 451 -3.35 7.89 8.35
CA ASN A 451 -3.56 6.63 9.06
C ASN A 451 -4.82 6.64 9.95
N LYS A 452 -5.14 7.77 10.60
CA LYS A 452 -6.40 7.96 11.34
C LYS A 452 -7.61 7.83 10.43
N TYR A 453 -7.55 8.42 9.23
CA TYR A 453 -8.64 8.36 8.26
C TYR A 453 -9.04 6.91 7.97
N PHE A 454 -8.07 6.07 7.60
CA PHE A 454 -8.36 4.68 7.24
C PHE A 454 -8.87 3.85 8.41
N ALA A 455 -8.33 4.06 9.62
CA ALA A 455 -8.83 3.40 10.82
C ALA A 455 -10.30 3.77 11.09
N LYS A 456 -10.66 5.06 10.99
CA LYS A 456 -12.03 5.53 11.16
C LYS A 456 -12.96 5.06 10.04
N ASP A 457 -12.54 5.07 8.78
CA ASP A 457 -13.34 4.61 7.64
C ASP A 457 -13.71 3.13 7.83
N ARG A 458 -12.71 2.30 8.16
CA ARG A 458 -12.93 0.87 8.42
C ARG A 458 -13.80 0.65 9.65
N MET A 459 -13.61 1.40 10.73
CA MET A 459 -14.47 1.35 11.92
C MET A 459 -15.92 1.72 11.60
N GLN A 460 -16.16 2.82 10.87
CA GLN A 460 -17.49 3.26 10.49
C GLN A 460 -18.23 2.20 9.67
N ARG A 461 -17.50 1.47 8.83
CA ARG A 461 -18.03 0.45 7.93
C ARG A 461 -18.12 -0.94 8.55
N GLY A 462 -17.75 -1.07 9.82
CA GLY A 462 -17.76 -2.34 10.54
C GLY A 462 -16.73 -3.34 10.01
N GLN A 463 -15.65 -2.85 9.39
CA GLN A 463 -14.53 -3.64 8.85
C GLN A 463 -13.39 -3.80 9.85
N LEU A 464 -13.31 -2.91 10.85
CA LEU A 464 -12.33 -2.99 11.93
C LEU A 464 -12.97 -3.60 13.17
N VAL A 465 -12.58 -4.84 13.49
CA VAL A 465 -12.96 -5.55 14.72
C VAL A 465 -11.73 -6.21 15.32
N ASP A 466 -11.73 -6.43 16.63
CA ASP A 466 -10.70 -7.23 17.28
C ASP A 466 -11.02 -8.71 17.14
N PHE A 467 -10.00 -9.51 16.82
CA PHE A 467 -10.08 -10.96 16.94
C PHE A 467 -9.95 -11.36 18.41
N THR A 468 -10.94 -12.09 18.94
CA THR A 468 -11.02 -12.48 20.36
C THR A 468 -11.22 -13.98 20.59
N ASP A 469 -11.27 -14.78 19.53
CA ASP A 469 -11.50 -16.22 19.66
C ASP A 469 -10.23 -16.90 20.19
N THR A 470 -10.37 -17.96 20.99
CA THR A 470 -9.24 -18.74 21.54
C THR A 470 -8.85 -19.92 20.65
N THR A 471 -9.53 -20.10 19.53
CA THR A 471 -9.26 -21.15 18.53
C THR A 471 -9.39 -20.60 17.12
N LEU A 472 -8.51 -21.01 16.22
CA LEU A 472 -8.52 -20.62 14.80
C LEU A 472 -8.52 -21.82 13.85
#